data_AF-A0A2S6WW89-F1
#
_entry.id   AF-A0A2S6WW89-F1
#
_cell.length_a   1.000
_cell.length_b   1.000
_cell.length_c   1.000
_cell.angle_alpha   90.00
_cell.angle_beta   90.00
_cell.angle_gamma   90.00
#
_symmetry.space_group_name_H-M   'P 1'
#
loop_
_entity.id
_entity.type
_entity.pdbx_description
1 polymer ?
#
loop_
_entity_poly.entity_id
_entity_poly.type
_entity_poly.pdbx_seq_one_letter_code
_entity_poly.pdbx_strand_id
1 'polypeptide(L)'
;DWEAFFTGSGARRVPLPTYAFRHQRYWADALTAGRRDAGGFGLDSTEHPLIGAALFPGDRDEALFTARLSSRADRFLAAHTVAGETVVPGTVLAELAVRAGDETGCTAVDELVVDEPLVLPR
;
A
#
# COMPACT_ATOMS: atom_id res chain seq x y z
N ASP A 1 -0.56 19.89 55.07
CA ASP A 1 0.22 20.99 54.50
C ASP A 1 1.69 20.61 54.57
N TRP A 2 2.30 20.28 53.43
CA TRP A 2 3.73 19.91 53.38
C TRP A 2 4.64 21.13 53.48
N GLU A 3 4.16 22.32 53.14
CA GLU A 3 4.96 23.55 53.11
C GLU A 3 5.27 24.05 54.53
N ALA A 4 4.26 24.03 55.42
CA ALA A 4 4.45 24.33 56.84
C ALA A 4 5.47 23.38 57.52
N PHE A 5 5.52 22.11 57.11
CA PHE A 5 6.42 21.11 57.68
C PHE A 5 7.90 21.36 57.34
N PHE A 6 8.19 21.97 56.19
CA PHE A 6 9.57 22.21 55.72
C PHE A 6 10.06 23.66 55.94
N THR A 7 9.26 24.52 56.58
CA THR A 7 9.64 25.92 56.86
C THR A 7 10.90 26.00 57.74
N GLY A 8 11.90 26.79 57.33
CA GLY A 8 13.17 26.97 58.05
C GLY A 8 14.20 25.85 57.88
N SER A 9 13.88 24.78 57.13
CA SER A 9 14.78 23.63 56.93
C SER A 9 15.78 23.76 55.78
N GLY A 10 15.59 24.73 54.88
CA GLY A 10 16.40 24.87 53.65
C GLY A 10 16.11 23.81 52.58
N ALA A 11 15.01 23.05 52.69
CA ALA A 11 14.62 22.05 51.71
C ALA A 11 14.39 22.67 50.32
N ARG A 12 14.84 21.97 49.27
CA ARG A 12 14.71 22.40 47.86
C ARG A 12 14.20 21.26 46.99
N ARG A 13 13.44 21.59 45.93
CA ARG A 13 13.05 20.60 44.92
C ARG A 13 14.30 20.12 44.19
N VAL A 14 14.37 18.81 43.98
CA VAL A 14 15.44 18.17 43.20
C VAL A 14 14.81 17.36 42.07
N PRO A 15 15.50 17.22 40.93
CA PRO A 15 15.02 16.34 39.87
C PRO A 15 14.96 14.91 40.40
N LEU A 16 13.80 14.28 40.24
CA LEU A 16 13.60 12.88 40.54
C LEU A 16 13.61 12.08 39.23
N PRO A 17 13.92 10.77 39.29
CA PRO A 17 13.69 9.89 38.16
C PRO A 17 12.28 10.08 37.60
N THR A 18 12.17 10.07 36.28
CA THR A 18 10.87 10.16 35.62
C THR A 18 10.02 8.94 35.95
N TYR A 19 8.71 9.09 35.84
CA TYR A 19 7.76 8.01 36.07
C TYR A 19 8.14 6.78 35.23
N ALA A 20 8.17 5.60 35.87
CA ALA A 20 8.45 4.35 35.19
C ALA A 20 7.24 3.93 34.35
N PHE A 21 7.11 4.52 33.16
CA PHE A 21 6.07 4.13 32.20
C PHE A 21 6.14 2.63 31.92
N ARG A 22 4.98 1.98 31.89
CA ARG A 22 4.87 0.60 31.43
C ARG A 22 5.06 0.59 29.92
N HIS A 23 6.25 0.22 29.47
CA HIS A 23 6.55 0.10 28.04
C HIS A 23 5.86 -1.14 27.46
N GLN A 24 4.81 -0.91 26.67
CA GLN A 24 4.20 -1.92 25.82
C GLN A 24 4.33 -1.46 24.37
N ARG A 25 4.69 -2.40 23.49
CA ARG A 25 4.82 -2.15 22.05
C ARG A 25 3.43 -2.00 21.46
N TYR A 26 3.04 -0.77 21.09
CA TYR A 26 1.82 -0.47 20.35
C TYR A 26 2.18 -0.07 18.92
N TRP A 27 2.61 -1.05 18.13
CA TRP A 27 2.84 -0.90 16.69
C TRP A 27 1.86 -1.79 15.95
N ALA A 28 1.36 -1.33 14.81
CA ALA A 28 0.67 -2.22 13.88
C ALA A 28 1.71 -3.24 13.38
N ASP A 29 1.52 -4.52 13.73
CA ASP A 29 2.28 -5.58 13.08
C ASP A 29 1.90 -5.55 11.60
N ALA A 30 2.90 -5.71 10.71
CA ALA A 30 2.63 -5.77 9.28
C ALA A 30 1.63 -6.90 9.05
N LEU A 31 0.37 -6.53 8.81
CA LEU A 31 -0.69 -7.49 8.58
C LEU A 31 -0.21 -8.37 7.44
N THR A 32 -0.41 -9.67 7.58
CA THR A 32 -0.54 -10.62 6.47
C THR A 32 -1.79 -10.26 5.64
N ALA A 33 -2.03 -8.98 5.39
CA ALA A 33 -2.81 -8.51 4.28
C ALA A 33 -2.24 -9.22 3.05
N GLY A 34 -3.10 -9.74 2.18
CA GLY A 34 -2.64 -10.36 0.93
C GLY A 34 -1.60 -9.44 0.30
N ARG A 35 -0.62 -10.00 -0.42
CA ARG A 35 0.53 -9.24 -1.01
C ARG A 35 0.13 -7.98 -1.81
N ARG A 36 -1.17 -7.80 -2.07
CA ARG A 36 -1.84 -6.76 -2.85
C ARG A 36 -3.07 -6.17 -2.14
N ASP A 37 -3.26 -6.33 -0.84
CA ASP A 37 -4.39 -5.74 -0.12
C ASP A 37 -3.97 -4.37 0.45
N ALA A 38 -4.49 -3.30 -0.14
CA ALA A 38 -4.25 -1.93 0.29
C ALA A 38 -5.31 -1.39 1.26
N GLY A 39 -6.24 -2.21 1.74
CA GLY A 39 -7.24 -1.81 2.74
C GLY A 39 -6.60 -1.24 4.01
N GLY A 40 -5.42 -1.76 4.39
CA GLY A 40 -4.62 -1.23 5.51
C GLY A 40 -4.08 0.19 5.31
N PHE A 41 -4.10 0.72 4.08
CA PHE A 41 -3.74 2.10 3.74
C PHE A 41 -4.95 3.02 3.56
N GLY A 42 -6.17 2.54 3.85
CA GLY A 42 -7.40 3.30 3.64
C GLY A 42 -7.79 3.42 2.16
N LEU A 43 -7.28 2.54 1.30
CA LEU A 43 -7.64 2.47 -0.10
C LEU A 43 -8.66 1.36 -0.32
N ASP A 44 -9.51 1.54 -1.33
CA ASP A 44 -10.51 0.54 -1.69
C ASP A 44 -9.80 -0.67 -2.32
N SER A 45 -10.15 -1.85 -1.81
CA SER A 45 -9.71 -3.13 -2.38
C SER A 45 -10.51 -3.40 -3.65
N THR A 46 -9.81 -3.74 -4.73
CA THR A 46 -10.43 -4.07 -6.01
C THR A 46 -10.75 -5.57 -6.16
N GLU A 47 -10.50 -6.39 -5.13
CA GLU A 47 -10.59 -7.88 -5.13
C GLU A 47 -9.91 -8.58 -6.33
N HIS A 48 -9.07 -7.84 -7.06
CA HIS A 48 -8.48 -8.26 -8.32
C HIS A 48 -7.10 -8.88 -8.06
N PRO A 49 -6.73 -10.00 -8.70
CA PRO A 49 -5.47 -10.69 -8.42
C PRO A 49 -4.22 -9.84 -8.66
N LEU A 50 -4.27 -8.81 -9.52
CA LEU A 50 -3.11 -7.97 -9.88
C LEU A 50 -3.21 -6.52 -9.40
N ILE A 51 -4.43 -5.98 -9.27
CA ILE A 51 -4.67 -4.61 -8.82
C ILE A 51 -4.89 -4.66 -7.33
N GLY A 52 -4.11 -3.90 -6.58
CA GLY A 52 -4.15 -3.93 -5.13
C GLY A 52 -4.82 -2.72 -4.49
N ALA A 53 -5.01 -1.64 -5.25
CA ALA A 53 -5.70 -0.47 -4.76
C ALA A 53 -6.34 0.32 -5.90
N ALA A 54 -7.48 0.93 -5.61
CA ALA A 54 -8.07 2.01 -6.38
C ALA A 54 -8.07 3.31 -5.55
N LEU A 55 -7.95 4.44 -6.24
CA LEU A 55 -8.09 5.78 -5.70
C LEU A 55 -8.97 6.60 -6.64
N PHE A 56 -10.00 7.23 -6.08
CA PHE A 56 -10.90 8.14 -6.77
C PHE A 56 -10.79 9.53 -6.13
N PRO A 57 -9.94 10.42 -6.66
CA PRO A 57 -9.80 11.78 -6.13
C PRO A 57 -11.14 12.52 -6.21
N GLY A 58 -11.58 13.11 -5.10
CA GLY A 58 -12.86 13.82 -5.07
C GLY A 58 -12.88 15.17 -5.81
N ASP A 59 -11.71 15.67 -6.23
CA ASP A 59 -11.52 16.94 -6.93
C ASP A 59 -11.36 16.80 -8.45
N ARG A 60 -11.35 15.57 -8.98
CA ARG A 60 -11.12 15.28 -10.41
C ARG A 60 -11.98 14.12 -10.88
N ASP A 61 -12.28 14.12 -12.17
CA ASP A 61 -12.89 12.97 -12.84
C ASP A 61 -11.80 12.01 -13.32
N GLU A 62 -11.08 11.43 -12.36
CA GLU A 62 -9.94 10.54 -12.59
C GLU A 62 -10.05 9.32 -11.66
N ALA A 63 -9.61 8.15 -12.13
CA ALA A 63 -9.46 6.96 -11.31
C ALA A 63 -8.02 6.45 -11.45
N LEU A 64 -7.38 6.16 -10.32
CA LEU A 64 -6.02 5.64 -10.29
C LEU A 64 -6.00 4.25 -9.67
N PHE A 65 -5.49 3.29 -10.44
CA PHE A 65 -5.34 1.91 -10.02
C PHE A 65 -3.86 1.57 -9.86
N THR A 66 -3.52 0.85 -8.79
CA THR A 66 -2.14 0.42 -8.55
C THR A 66 -2.02 -1.09 -8.60
N ALA A 67 -1.03 -1.57 -9.34
CA ALA A 67 -0.71 -2.98 -9.49
C ALA A 67 0.77 -3.22 -9.25
N ARG A 68 1.11 -4.37 -8.66
CA ARG A 68 2.50 -4.82 -8.50
C ARG A 68 2.72 -6.08 -9.32
N LEU A 69 3.38 -5.92 -10.45
CA LEU A 69 3.74 -7.00 -11.37
C LEU A 69 5.14 -7.52 -11.04
N SER A 70 5.29 -8.84 -10.90
CA SER A 70 6.58 -9.43 -10.59
C SER A 70 6.66 -10.87 -11.09
N SER A 71 7.67 -11.18 -11.91
CA SER A 71 7.96 -12.53 -12.38
C SER A 71 8.24 -13.52 -11.24
N ARG A 72 8.84 -13.04 -10.14
CA ARG A 72 9.09 -13.83 -8.93
C ARG A 72 7.80 -14.14 -8.17
N ALA A 73 6.89 -13.19 -8.14
CA ALA A 73 5.69 -13.24 -7.34
C ALA A 73 4.50 -13.89 -8.09
N ASP A 74 4.47 -13.77 -9.41
CA ASP A 74 3.47 -14.30 -10.34
C ASP A 74 4.17 -15.09 -11.45
N ARG A 75 4.26 -16.41 -11.27
CA ARG A 75 5.04 -17.27 -12.18
C ARG A 75 4.53 -17.28 -13.62
N PHE A 76 3.26 -16.97 -13.85
CA PHE A 76 2.70 -16.90 -15.20
C PHE A 76 3.32 -15.73 -16.01
N LEU A 77 3.71 -14.63 -15.35
CA LEU A 77 4.43 -13.53 -16.01
C LEU A 77 5.83 -13.98 -16.45
N ALA A 78 6.50 -14.81 -15.63
CA ALA A 78 7.80 -15.38 -15.98
C ALA A 78 7.76 -16.35 -17.18
N ALA A 79 6.58 -16.84 -17.55
CA ALA A 79 6.41 -17.73 -18.70
C ALA A 79 6.31 -16.98 -20.03
N HIS A 80 6.14 -15.65 -20.03
CA HIS A 80 6.08 -14.85 -21.24
C HIS A 80 7.41 -14.14 -21.50
N THR A 81 8.19 -14.74 -22.39
CA THR A 81 9.53 -14.26 -22.75
C THR A 81 9.60 -13.96 -24.24
N VAL A 82 10.06 -12.77 -24.60
CA VAL A 82 10.26 -12.33 -25.99
C VAL A 82 11.72 -11.94 -26.16
N ALA A 83 12.40 -12.53 -27.14
CA ALA A 83 13.83 -12.30 -27.39
C ALA A 83 14.74 -12.44 -26.15
N GLY A 84 14.36 -13.29 -25.18
CA GLY A 84 15.13 -13.55 -23.95
C GLY A 84 14.78 -12.64 -22.77
N GLU A 85 13.89 -11.66 -22.93
CA GLU A 85 13.43 -10.78 -21.86
C GLU A 85 12.03 -11.15 -21.39
N THR A 86 11.78 -11.04 -20.07
CA THR A 86 10.43 -11.24 -19.51
C THR A 86 9.58 -10.00 -19.78
N VAL A 87 8.59 -10.14 -20.65
CA VAL A 87 7.70 -9.05 -21.04
C VAL A 87 6.32 -9.32 -20.45
N VAL A 88 5.64 -8.27 -19.98
CA VAL A 88 4.25 -8.40 -19.55
C VAL A 88 3.37 -8.70 -20.78
N PRO A 89 2.59 -9.80 -20.79
CA PRO A 89 1.69 -10.08 -21.90
C PRO A 89 0.70 -8.93 -22.14
N GLY A 90 0.42 -8.60 -23.40
CA GLY A 90 -0.59 -7.59 -23.73
C GLY A 90 -1.99 -7.93 -23.16
N THR A 91 -2.30 -9.22 -23.00
CA THR A 91 -3.54 -9.69 -22.35
C THR A 91 -3.62 -9.31 -20.88
N VAL A 92 -2.49 -9.18 -20.17
CA VAL A 92 -2.46 -8.69 -18.79
C VAL A 92 -2.80 -7.21 -18.76
N LEU A 93 -2.28 -6.41 -19.70
CA LEU A 93 -2.63 -4.99 -19.80
C LEU A 93 -4.11 -4.82 -20.12
N ALA A 94 -4.66 -5.65 -21.02
CA ALA A 94 -6.09 -5.67 -21.31
C ALA A 94 -6.95 -6.03 -20.09
N GLU A 95 -6.57 -7.05 -19.31
CA GLU A 95 -7.25 -7.42 -18.06
C GLU A 95 -7.26 -6.26 -17.06
N LEU A 96 -6.13 -5.57 -16.90
CA LEU A 96 -6.04 -4.39 -16.02
C LEU A 96 -6.95 -3.26 -16.49
N ALA A 97 -7.03 -3.02 -17.80
CA ALA A 97 -7.90 -2.02 -18.40
C ALA A 97 -9.39 -2.36 -18.20
N VAL A 98 -9.78 -3.62 -18.42
CA VAL A 98 -11.15 -4.10 -18.17
C VAL A 98 -11.53 -3.93 -16.71
N ARG A 99 -10.65 -4.32 -15.77
CA ARG A 99 -10.95 -4.17 -14.35
C ARG A 99 -11.10 -2.71 -13.94
N ALA A 100 -10.26 -1.81 -14.45
CA ALA A 100 -10.41 -0.37 -14.24
C ALA A 100 -11.74 0.15 -14.84
N GLY A 101 -12.13 -0.41 -15.98
CA GLY A 101 -13.41 -0.17 -16.62
C GLY A 101 -14.61 -0.56 -15.76
N ASP A 102 -14.62 -1.75 -15.17
CA ASP A 102 -15.68 -2.22 -14.28
C ASP A 102 -15.90 -1.28 -13.08
N GLU A 103 -14.81 -0.75 -12.51
CA GLU A 103 -14.83 0.15 -11.35
C GLU A 103 -15.30 1.57 -11.71
N THR A 104 -15.23 1.94 -13.00
CA THR A 104 -15.61 3.27 -13.51
C THR A 104 -16.90 3.24 -14.34
N GLY A 105 -17.49 2.06 -14.56
CA GLY A 105 -18.67 1.86 -15.41
C GLY A 105 -18.37 1.78 -16.92
N CYS A 106 -17.10 1.75 -17.32
CA CYS A 106 -16.63 1.58 -18.70
C CYS A 106 -16.41 0.10 -19.02
N THR A 107 -17.46 -0.64 -19.35
CA THR A 107 -17.43 -2.12 -19.42
C THR A 107 -16.78 -2.70 -20.69
N ALA A 108 -16.17 -1.89 -21.54
CA ALA A 108 -15.56 -2.34 -22.79
C ALA A 108 -14.29 -1.55 -23.11
N VAL A 109 -13.33 -2.23 -23.73
CA VAL A 109 -12.11 -1.62 -24.27
C VAL A 109 -12.24 -1.60 -25.79
N ASP A 110 -12.51 -0.42 -26.34
CA ASP A 110 -12.65 -0.24 -27.80
C ASP A 110 -11.30 -0.35 -28.51
N GLU A 111 -10.26 0.22 -27.92
CA GLU A 111 -8.90 0.19 -28.44
C GLU A 111 -7.89 0.14 -27.29
N LEU A 112 -6.85 -0.69 -27.44
CA LEU A 112 -5.72 -0.75 -26.52
C LEU A 112 -4.42 -0.63 -27.32
N VAL A 113 -3.76 0.52 -27.19
CA VAL A 113 -2.46 0.77 -27.82
C VAL A 113 -1.36 0.58 -26.76
N VAL A 114 -0.42 -0.30 -27.07
CA VAL A 114 0.80 -0.51 -26.27
C VAL A 114 1.96 0.05 -27.07
N ASP A 115 2.45 1.23 -26.67
CA ASP A 115 3.50 1.94 -27.38
C ASP A 115 4.85 1.22 -27.23
N GLU A 116 5.22 0.90 -25.99
CA GLU A 116 6.43 0.16 -25.67
C GLU A 116 6.13 -1.10 -24.84
N PRO A 117 6.85 -2.20 -25.06
CA PRO A 117 6.68 -3.40 -24.25
C PRO A 117 7.13 -3.16 -22.80
N LEU A 118 6.28 -3.55 -21.85
CA LEU A 118 6.62 -3.49 -20.43
C LEU A 118 7.52 -4.67 -20.04
N VAL A 119 8.83 -4.44 -19.98
CA VAL A 119 9.82 -5.43 -19.56
C VAL A 119 9.93 -5.47 -18.04
N LEU A 120 9.86 -6.67 -17.44
CA LEU A 120 10.04 -6.85 -16.01
C LEU A 120 11.54 -6.97 -15.66
N PRO A 121 12.04 -6.24 -14.65
CA PRO A 121 13.41 -6.40 -14.19
C PRO A 121 13.62 -7.80 -13.61
N ARG A 122 14.86 -8.28 -13.74
CA ARG A 122 15.30 -9.58 -13.22
C ARG A 122 15.44 -9.57 -11.70
#